data_AF-A0A849FFR7-F1
#
_entry.id   AF-A0A849FFR7-F1
#
_cell.length_a   1.000
_cell.length_b   1.000
_cell.length_c   1.000
_cell.angle_alpha   90.00
_cell.angle_beta   90.00
_cell.angle_gamma   90.00
#
_symmetry.space_group_name_H-M   'P 1'
#
loop_
_entity.id
_entity.type
_entity.pdbx_description
1 polymer ?
#
loop_
_entity_poly.entity_id
_entity_poly.type
_entity_poly.pdbx_seq_one_letter_code
_entity_poly.pdbx_strand_id
1 'polypeptide(L)'
;MAASDFAHLTTPRLRLTPVTEVDPADVVAGIGNYDVARWLGRVPYPYGLDDAAAFIAANTALAGRVWFIHDADGLVGGISIDRELGYWLSRTAWGQGYATEAGDAVVDVHFADPVADDLLSGHYPGNDRSAVVLKKLGFTYTGRRTVQSAALGQTIDGHELVLTRAAWQARRHFTVDTDRLRLRTLKPGDWRRLQQFGGDPDVARMMLHLTVPWPEAAVKQWIAGSTYRGRPGFRLAICLADGALIGTVGLGPDRSVAFMLDRRYWGKGYATEAMRGFLAECFTRFDDLDTLEADHFTDNPNSGAVLRKLGFERTGTGLGASKARVERAPNVLYRLTRDRFKAVP
;
A
#
# COMPACT_ATOMS: atom_id res chain seq x y z
N MET A 1 7.89 -22.91 0.36
CA MET A 1 6.64 -22.80 -0.42
C MET A 1 7.01 -23.00 -1.87
N ALA A 2 6.26 -23.80 -2.61
CA ALA A 2 6.49 -23.98 -4.04
C ALA A 2 5.94 -22.76 -4.79
N ALA A 3 6.48 -22.44 -5.98
CA ALA A 3 5.95 -21.33 -6.79
C ALA A 3 4.47 -21.51 -7.11
N SER A 4 4.01 -22.75 -7.31
CA SER A 4 2.60 -23.10 -7.52
C SER A 4 1.67 -22.67 -6.39
N ASP A 5 2.19 -22.52 -5.16
CA ASP A 5 1.40 -22.04 -4.01
C ASP A 5 0.93 -20.59 -4.21
N PHE A 6 1.56 -19.87 -5.14
CA PHE A 6 1.28 -18.48 -5.51
C PHE A 6 0.65 -18.37 -6.91
N ALA A 7 0.14 -19.47 -7.48
CA ALA A 7 -0.53 -19.47 -8.77
C ALA A 7 -1.67 -18.43 -8.83
N HIS A 8 -2.39 -18.27 -7.72
CA HIS A 8 -3.42 -17.25 -7.55
C HIS A 8 -3.06 -16.31 -6.41
N LEU A 9 -3.12 -15.00 -6.66
CA LEU A 9 -2.98 -13.98 -5.62
C LEU A 9 -4.21 -13.09 -5.60
N THR A 10 -4.64 -12.70 -4.40
CA THR A 10 -5.71 -11.73 -4.22
C THR A 10 -5.17 -10.54 -3.45
N THR A 11 -5.47 -9.36 -3.96
CA THR A 11 -5.21 -8.06 -3.34
C THR A 11 -6.55 -7.37 -3.05
N PRO A 12 -6.59 -6.19 -2.39
CA PRO A 12 -7.85 -5.51 -2.12
C PRO A 12 -8.73 -5.26 -3.36
N ARG A 13 -8.13 -5.01 -4.53
CA ARG A 13 -8.88 -4.71 -5.77
C ARG A 13 -8.61 -5.68 -6.92
N LEU A 14 -7.53 -6.46 -6.86
CA LEU A 14 -7.08 -7.27 -7.99
C LEU A 14 -7.05 -8.76 -7.65
N ARG A 15 -7.36 -9.57 -8.65
CA ARG A 15 -7.03 -11.00 -8.70
C ARG A 15 -5.91 -11.20 -9.71
N LEU A 16 -4.88 -11.93 -9.33
CA LEU A 16 -3.80 -12.35 -10.22
C LEU A 16 -3.98 -13.84 -10.48
N THR A 17 -4.12 -14.22 -11.75
CA THR A 17 -4.42 -15.58 -12.19
C THR A 17 -3.30 -16.13 -13.07
N PRO A 18 -3.12 -17.45 -13.16
CA PRO A 18 -2.19 -18.07 -14.10
C PRO A 18 -2.48 -17.68 -15.55
N VAL A 19 -1.45 -17.72 -16.40
CA VAL A 19 -1.57 -17.38 -17.83
C VAL A 19 -2.55 -18.26 -18.61
N THR A 20 -2.91 -19.43 -18.09
CA THR A 20 -3.87 -20.36 -18.69
C THR A 20 -5.33 -19.93 -18.47
N GLU A 21 -5.59 -18.98 -17.58
CA GLU A 21 -6.94 -18.54 -17.19
C GLU A 21 -7.29 -17.18 -17.82
N VAL A 22 -7.09 -17.05 -19.14
CA VAL A 22 -7.39 -15.83 -19.89
C VAL A 22 -7.89 -16.14 -21.29
N ASP A 23 -8.69 -15.26 -21.87
CA ASP A 23 -8.96 -15.24 -23.30
C ASP A 23 -7.81 -14.52 -24.04
N PRO A 24 -7.15 -15.14 -25.04
CA PRO A 24 -6.14 -14.47 -25.86
C PRO A 24 -6.64 -13.15 -26.49
N ALA A 25 -7.93 -13.03 -26.81
CA ALA A 25 -8.51 -11.81 -27.36
C ALA A 25 -8.45 -10.63 -26.36
N ASP A 26 -8.67 -10.90 -25.07
CA ASP A 26 -8.55 -9.87 -24.02
C ASP A 26 -7.09 -9.41 -23.89
N VAL A 27 -6.14 -10.33 -24.00
CA VAL A 27 -4.70 -10.01 -23.98
C VAL A 27 -4.37 -9.07 -25.13
N VAL A 28 -4.81 -9.39 -26.36
CA VAL A 28 -4.61 -8.55 -27.55
C VAL A 28 -5.25 -7.17 -27.37
N ALA A 29 -6.50 -7.10 -26.87
CA ALA A 29 -7.20 -5.84 -26.64
C ALA A 29 -6.45 -4.92 -25.66
N GLY A 30 -5.76 -5.50 -24.67
CA GLY A 30 -4.93 -4.77 -23.72
C GLY A 30 -3.54 -4.40 -24.27
N ILE A 31 -2.71 -5.41 -24.54
CA ILE A 31 -1.28 -5.24 -24.83
C ILE A 31 -1.01 -4.80 -26.27
N GLY A 32 -1.93 -5.08 -27.20
CA GLY A 32 -1.80 -4.72 -28.62
C GLY A 32 -2.06 -3.24 -28.92
N ASN A 33 -2.49 -2.46 -27.93
CA ASN A 33 -2.52 -1.00 -28.04
C ASN A 33 -1.09 -0.46 -28.17
N TYR A 34 -0.81 0.32 -29.23
CA TYR A 34 0.53 0.89 -29.48
C TYR A 34 1.08 1.69 -28.29
N ASP A 35 0.22 2.44 -27.59
CA ASP A 35 0.63 3.22 -26.43
C ASP A 35 1.13 2.34 -25.28
N VAL A 36 0.72 1.07 -25.23
CA VAL A 36 1.19 0.06 -24.29
C VAL A 36 2.42 -0.65 -24.86
N ALA A 37 2.30 -1.27 -26.04
CA ALA A 37 3.33 -2.12 -26.66
C ALA A 37 4.68 -1.40 -26.82
N ARG A 38 4.68 -0.10 -27.17
CA ARG A 38 5.89 0.70 -27.37
C ARG A 38 6.82 0.77 -26.16
N TRP A 39 6.32 0.45 -24.96
CA TRP A 39 7.10 0.47 -23.72
C TRP A 39 7.66 -0.89 -23.32
N LEU A 40 7.39 -1.93 -24.11
CA LEU A 40 7.72 -3.31 -23.79
C LEU A 40 8.85 -3.81 -24.70
N GLY A 41 9.76 -4.60 -24.14
CA GLY A 41 10.90 -5.17 -24.87
C GLY A 41 10.50 -6.12 -25.97
N ARG A 42 9.75 -7.15 -25.59
CA ARG A 42 9.50 -8.34 -26.42
C ARG A 42 8.19 -8.31 -27.19
N VAL A 43 7.35 -7.28 -26.98
CA VAL A 43 6.03 -7.20 -27.60
C VAL A 43 6.15 -6.53 -28.96
N PRO A 44 5.87 -7.23 -30.07
CA PRO A 44 5.87 -6.63 -31.41
C PRO A 44 4.71 -5.65 -31.58
N TYR A 45 4.76 -4.87 -32.67
CA TYR A 45 3.62 -4.08 -33.12
C TYR A 45 3.46 -4.21 -34.64
N PRO A 46 2.26 -4.57 -35.15
CA PRO A 46 1.06 -4.95 -34.39
C PRO A 46 1.24 -6.26 -33.59
N TYR A 47 0.52 -6.39 -32.48
CA TYR A 47 0.46 -7.62 -31.65
C TYR A 47 -0.88 -8.30 -31.89
N GLY A 48 -0.85 -9.58 -32.28
CA GLY A 48 -2.04 -10.34 -32.69
C GLY A 48 -2.37 -11.55 -31.81
N LEU A 49 -3.43 -12.28 -32.20
CA LEU A 49 -3.88 -13.49 -31.50
C LEU A 49 -2.81 -14.59 -31.49
N ASP A 50 -2.05 -14.73 -32.57
CA ASP A 50 -0.96 -15.71 -32.65
C ASP A 50 0.15 -15.39 -31.63
N ASP A 51 0.50 -14.11 -31.46
CA ASP A 51 1.48 -13.69 -30.46
C ASP A 51 0.98 -13.95 -29.04
N ALA A 52 -0.31 -13.70 -28.78
CA ALA A 52 -0.96 -13.96 -27.48
C ALA A 52 -1.00 -15.45 -27.17
N ALA A 53 -1.43 -16.28 -28.13
CA ALA A 53 -1.47 -17.73 -27.99
C ALA A 53 -0.07 -18.32 -27.77
N ALA A 54 0.93 -17.85 -28.53
CA ALA A 54 2.32 -18.27 -28.37
C ALA A 54 2.87 -17.88 -26.98
N PHE A 55 2.58 -16.67 -26.51
CA PHE A 55 2.96 -16.24 -25.17
C PHE A 55 2.33 -17.12 -24.09
N ILE A 56 1.02 -17.37 -24.15
CA ILE A 56 0.32 -18.20 -23.17
C ILE A 56 0.91 -19.61 -23.15
N ALA A 57 1.05 -20.24 -24.33
CA ALA A 57 1.59 -21.58 -24.48
C ALA A 57 3.01 -21.71 -23.89
N ALA A 58 3.88 -20.73 -24.16
CA ALA A 58 5.26 -20.72 -23.67
C ALA A 58 5.39 -20.52 -22.15
N ASN A 59 4.36 -20.01 -21.48
CA ASN A 59 4.41 -19.65 -20.05
C ASN A 59 3.48 -20.50 -19.16
N THR A 60 2.82 -21.53 -19.69
CA THR A 60 1.88 -22.40 -18.93
C THR A 60 2.50 -23.06 -17.70
N ALA A 61 3.78 -23.42 -17.75
CA ALA A 61 4.50 -24.04 -16.64
C ALA A 61 5.04 -23.02 -15.60
N LEU A 62 4.81 -21.72 -15.80
CA LEU A 62 5.33 -20.64 -14.95
C LEU A 62 4.26 -20.11 -13.96
N ALA A 63 3.33 -20.97 -13.55
CA ALA A 63 2.38 -20.65 -12.49
C ALA A 63 3.13 -20.18 -11.23
N GLY A 64 2.72 -19.03 -10.69
CA GLY A 64 3.42 -18.40 -9.57
C GLY A 64 4.64 -17.55 -9.95
N ARG A 65 4.89 -17.35 -11.25
CA ARG A 65 5.91 -16.44 -11.79
C ARG A 65 5.37 -15.51 -12.87
N VAL A 66 4.30 -15.89 -13.57
CA VAL A 66 3.62 -15.04 -14.56
C VAL A 66 2.13 -15.06 -14.28
N TRP A 67 1.52 -13.88 -14.21
CA TRP A 67 0.10 -13.71 -13.95
C TRP A 67 -0.53 -12.72 -14.91
N PHE A 68 -1.82 -12.93 -15.18
CA PHE A 68 -2.70 -11.88 -15.64
C PHE A 68 -3.35 -11.18 -14.46
N ILE A 69 -3.52 -9.87 -14.57
CA ILE A 69 -4.11 -9.01 -13.54
C ILE A 69 -5.55 -8.74 -13.94
N HIS A 70 -6.48 -9.05 -13.05
CA HIS A 70 -7.90 -8.79 -13.22
C HIS A 70 -8.40 -7.84 -12.14
N ASP A 71 -9.19 -6.84 -12.52
CA ASP A 71 -9.98 -6.04 -11.58
C ASP A 71 -11.43 -6.56 -11.50
N ALA A 72 -12.38 -5.70 -11.13
CA ALA A 72 -13.79 -6.06 -11.08
C ALA A 72 -14.41 -6.27 -12.48
N ASP A 73 -13.89 -5.59 -13.50
CA ASP A 73 -14.48 -5.51 -14.83
C ASP A 73 -13.79 -6.46 -15.82
N GLY A 74 -12.58 -6.92 -15.55
CA GLY A 74 -11.92 -7.96 -16.36
C GLY A 74 -10.40 -7.86 -16.35
N LEU A 75 -9.78 -8.31 -17.44
CA LEU A 75 -8.34 -8.25 -17.64
C LEU A 75 -7.85 -6.80 -17.77
N VAL A 76 -6.88 -6.42 -16.93
CA VAL A 76 -6.29 -5.07 -16.94
C VAL A 76 -4.79 -5.05 -17.17
N GLY A 77 -4.12 -6.21 -17.24
CA GLY A 77 -2.70 -6.27 -17.53
C GLY A 77 -2.07 -7.62 -17.27
N GLY A 78 -0.74 -7.68 -17.33
CA GLY A 78 0.06 -8.84 -16.99
C GLY A 78 1.28 -8.45 -16.16
N ILE A 79 1.73 -9.36 -15.31
CA ILE A 79 2.89 -9.18 -14.44
C ILE A 79 3.67 -10.47 -14.34
N SER A 80 4.99 -10.37 -14.32
CA SER A 80 5.88 -11.50 -14.15
C SER A 80 6.96 -11.18 -13.13
N ILE A 81 7.35 -12.18 -12.36
CA ILE A 81 8.48 -12.12 -11.46
C ILE A 81 9.33 -13.38 -11.61
N ASP A 82 10.57 -13.16 -12.04
CA ASP A 82 11.62 -14.18 -12.07
C ASP A 82 12.93 -13.49 -11.61
N ARG A 83 13.98 -13.48 -12.42
CA ARG A 83 15.15 -12.60 -12.19
C ARG A 83 14.81 -11.12 -12.33
N GLU A 84 13.73 -10.82 -13.05
CA GLU A 84 13.23 -9.47 -13.29
C GLU A 84 11.73 -9.36 -13.00
N LEU A 85 11.33 -8.23 -12.42
CA LEU A 85 9.94 -7.79 -12.39
C LEU A 85 9.60 -7.13 -13.73
N GLY A 86 8.62 -7.68 -14.44
CA GLY A 86 8.07 -7.13 -15.67
C GLY A 86 6.56 -6.97 -15.55
N TYR A 87 5.99 -5.93 -16.16
CA TYR A 87 4.54 -5.75 -16.17
C TYR A 87 4.09 -4.89 -17.34
N TRP A 88 2.80 -5.01 -17.66
CA TRP A 88 2.08 -4.09 -18.52
C TRP A 88 0.66 -3.92 -17.98
N LEU A 89 0.07 -2.77 -18.23
CA LEU A 89 -1.34 -2.51 -17.97
C LEU A 89 -2.00 -2.03 -19.25
N SER A 90 -3.25 -2.43 -19.47
CA SER A 90 -4.09 -1.86 -20.51
C SER A 90 -4.19 -0.34 -20.35
N ARG A 91 -4.41 0.37 -21.46
CA ARG A 91 -4.42 1.84 -21.45
C ARG A 91 -5.47 2.42 -20.49
N THR A 92 -6.62 1.75 -20.35
CA THR A 92 -7.72 2.15 -19.46
C THR A 92 -7.38 1.97 -17.98
N ALA A 93 -6.46 1.06 -17.64
CA ALA A 93 -6.03 0.75 -16.28
C ALA A 93 -4.93 1.68 -15.73
N TRP A 94 -4.42 2.62 -16.54
CA TRP A 94 -3.34 3.51 -16.12
C TRP A 94 -3.81 4.55 -15.09
N GLY A 95 -2.90 4.94 -14.20
CA GLY A 95 -3.18 5.96 -13.17
C GLY A 95 -4.00 5.49 -11.98
N GLN A 96 -4.54 4.26 -12.01
CA GLN A 96 -5.40 3.71 -10.95
C GLN A 96 -4.62 3.02 -9.80
N GLY A 97 -3.29 2.93 -9.93
CA GLY A 97 -2.40 2.32 -8.95
C GLY A 97 -2.28 0.80 -9.03
N TYR A 98 -2.91 0.15 -10.00
CA TYR A 98 -2.94 -1.32 -10.12
C TYR A 98 -1.56 -1.95 -10.29
N ALA A 99 -0.65 -1.35 -11.05
CA ALA A 99 0.71 -1.89 -11.21
C ALA A 99 1.49 -1.89 -9.88
N THR A 100 1.30 -0.86 -9.05
CA THR A 100 1.92 -0.82 -7.71
C THR A 100 1.29 -1.85 -6.77
N GLU A 101 -0.03 -2.03 -6.81
CA GLU A 101 -0.74 -3.00 -5.99
C GLU A 101 -0.37 -4.45 -6.34
N ALA A 102 -0.42 -4.81 -7.62
CA ALA A 102 0.03 -6.12 -8.12
C ALA A 102 1.52 -6.33 -7.85
N GLY A 103 2.35 -5.31 -8.13
CA GLY A 103 3.79 -5.32 -7.88
C GLY A 103 4.14 -5.61 -6.42
N ASP A 104 3.46 -4.98 -5.45
CA ASP A 104 3.71 -5.23 -4.03
C ASP A 104 3.42 -6.68 -3.63
N ALA A 105 2.39 -7.29 -4.22
CA ALA A 105 2.01 -8.68 -3.96
C ALA A 105 3.04 -9.66 -4.54
N VAL A 106 3.43 -9.50 -5.80
CA VAL A 106 4.41 -10.42 -6.42
C VAL A 106 5.81 -10.25 -5.84
N VAL A 107 6.22 -9.03 -5.47
CA VAL A 107 7.50 -8.81 -4.77
C VAL A 107 7.54 -9.55 -3.43
N ASP A 108 6.42 -9.61 -2.70
CA ASP A 108 6.36 -10.42 -1.47
C ASP A 108 6.52 -11.91 -1.77
N VAL A 109 5.97 -12.40 -2.90
CA VAL A 109 6.17 -13.79 -3.35
C VAL A 109 7.65 -14.08 -3.62
N HIS A 110 8.37 -13.19 -4.29
CA HIS A 110 9.81 -13.35 -4.55
C HIS A 110 10.62 -13.45 -3.25
N PHE A 111 10.41 -12.52 -2.31
CA PHE A 111 11.17 -12.51 -1.06
C PHE A 111 10.65 -13.47 0.02
N ALA A 112 9.51 -14.13 -0.23
CA ALA A 112 9.04 -15.23 0.62
C ALA A 112 10.00 -16.43 0.59
N ASP A 113 10.80 -16.57 -0.47
CA ASP A 113 11.98 -17.41 -0.45
C ASP A 113 13.12 -16.68 0.32
N PRO A 114 13.61 -17.22 1.44
CA PRO A 114 14.66 -16.59 2.25
C PRO A 114 16.00 -16.48 1.52
N VAL A 115 16.25 -17.26 0.46
CA VAL A 115 17.50 -17.23 -0.32
C VAL A 115 17.37 -16.55 -1.67
N ALA A 116 16.20 -15.98 -2.01
CA ALA A 116 16.05 -15.21 -3.24
C ALA A 116 17.04 -14.02 -3.30
N ASP A 117 17.63 -13.84 -4.47
CA ASP A 117 18.53 -12.74 -4.80
C ASP A 117 17.79 -11.39 -4.83
N ASP A 118 18.57 -10.32 -4.98
CA ASP A 118 18.03 -9.00 -5.30
C ASP A 118 17.26 -9.04 -6.62
N LEU A 119 16.15 -8.29 -6.67
CA LEU A 119 15.22 -8.31 -7.79
C LEU A 119 15.52 -7.17 -8.75
N LEU A 120 15.68 -7.48 -10.03
CA LEU A 120 15.90 -6.48 -11.07
C LEU A 120 14.59 -6.00 -11.68
N SER A 121 14.59 -4.80 -12.24
CA SER A 121 13.55 -4.31 -13.14
C SER A 121 14.09 -3.17 -13.99
N GLY A 122 13.30 -2.67 -14.93
CA GLY A 122 13.70 -1.55 -15.75
C GLY A 122 12.53 -0.90 -16.46
N HIS A 123 12.79 0.29 -17.00
CA HIS A 123 11.83 1.00 -17.84
C HIS A 123 12.56 1.78 -18.93
N TYR A 124 11.88 2.07 -20.03
CA TYR A 124 12.45 2.94 -21.06
C TYR A 124 12.50 4.40 -20.60
N PRO A 125 13.47 5.20 -21.08
CA PRO A 125 13.44 6.65 -20.92
C PRO A 125 12.11 7.24 -21.42
N GLY A 126 11.55 8.20 -20.67
CA GLY A 126 10.24 8.81 -20.94
C GLY A 126 9.02 8.02 -20.45
N ASN A 127 9.20 6.78 -19.97
CA ASN A 127 8.13 6.05 -19.28
C ASN A 127 8.06 6.42 -17.79
N ASP A 128 7.73 7.67 -17.51
CA ASP A 128 7.71 8.22 -16.14
C ASP A 128 6.69 7.49 -15.25
N ARG A 129 5.62 6.94 -15.84
CA ARG A 129 4.64 6.13 -15.11
C ARG A 129 5.28 4.88 -14.52
N SER A 130 6.11 4.18 -15.28
CA SER A 130 6.83 3.00 -14.77
C SER A 130 7.92 3.38 -13.79
N ALA A 131 8.63 4.50 -14.01
CA ALA A 131 9.59 5.03 -13.04
C ALA A 131 8.93 5.26 -11.67
N VAL A 132 7.73 5.85 -11.65
CA VAL A 132 6.94 6.07 -10.42
C VAL A 132 6.53 4.75 -9.77
N VAL A 133 6.08 3.75 -10.55
CA VAL A 133 5.72 2.43 -10.02
C VAL A 133 6.93 1.77 -9.35
N LEU A 134 8.07 1.70 -10.04
CA LEU A 134 9.28 1.07 -9.51
C LEU A 134 9.81 1.80 -8.27
N LYS A 135 9.82 3.14 -8.28
CA LYS A 135 10.13 3.94 -7.08
C LYS A 135 9.18 3.61 -5.92
N LYS A 136 7.87 3.54 -6.18
CA LYS A 136 6.87 3.17 -5.16
C LYS A 136 7.06 1.76 -4.62
N LEU A 137 7.60 0.84 -5.43
CA LEU A 137 7.95 -0.54 -5.03
C LEU A 137 9.31 -0.63 -4.31
N GLY A 138 10.10 0.45 -4.29
CA GLY A 138 11.37 0.54 -3.56
C GLY A 138 12.59 0.24 -4.40
N PHE A 139 12.44 0.13 -5.72
CA PHE A 139 13.56 -0.05 -6.64
C PHE A 139 14.41 1.22 -6.70
N THR A 140 15.71 1.02 -6.84
CA THR A 140 16.73 2.07 -6.93
C THR A 140 17.49 1.96 -8.24
N TYR A 141 17.81 3.09 -8.87
CA TYR A 141 18.50 3.13 -10.16
C TYR A 141 19.94 2.64 -10.03
N THR A 142 20.34 1.70 -10.91
CA THR A 142 21.69 1.12 -10.93
C THR A 142 22.46 1.45 -12.20
N GLY A 143 21.77 1.84 -13.27
CA GLY A 143 22.44 2.19 -14.52
C GLY A 143 21.53 2.10 -15.74
N ARG A 144 22.16 1.96 -16.91
CA ARG A 144 21.46 1.76 -18.17
C ARG A 144 21.79 0.38 -18.72
N ARG A 145 20.82 -0.19 -19.43
CA ARG A 145 20.98 -1.44 -20.17
C ARG A 145 20.43 -1.29 -21.57
N THR A 146 21.13 -1.86 -22.54
CA THR A 146 20.70 -1.88 -23.93
C THR A 146 19.58 -2.90 -24.11
N VAL A 147 18.42 -2.44 -24.60
CA VAL A 147 17.24 -3.27 -24.85
C VAL A 147 16.82 -3.13 -26.32
N GLN A 148 16.61 -4.26 -26.99
CA GLN A 148 15.95 -4.25 -28.30
C GLN A 148 14.44 -4.12 -28.11
N SER A 149 13.83 -3.08 -28.69
CA SER A 149 12.38 -2.90 -28.66
C SER A 149 11.77 -3.47 -29.93
N ALA A 150 10.98 -4.54 -29.79
CA ALA A 150 10.28 -5.14 -30.92
C ALA A 150 9.27 -4.18 -31.56
N ALA A 151 8.46 -3.49 -30.74
CA ALA A 151 7.46 -2.53 -31.24
C ALA A 151 8.06 -1.29 -31.92
N LEU A 152 9.26 -0.84 -31.52
CA LEU A 152 9.92 0.33 -32.11
C LEU A 152 10.91 -0.02 -33.22
N GLY A 153 11.27 -1.30 -33.37
CA GLY A 153 12.27 -1.74 -34.35
C GLY A 153 13.67 -1.16 -34.13
N GLN A 154 14.00 -0.74 -32.90
CA GLN A 154 15.26 -0.07 -32.59
C GLN A 154 15.79 -0.47 -31.20
N THR A 155 17.07 -0.18 -31.00
CA THR A 155 17.75 -0.33 -29.72
C THR A 155 17.51 0.88 -28.83
N ILE A 156 17.19 0.64 -27.56
CA ILE A 156 16.91 1.66 -26.54
C ILE A 156 17.88 1.48 -25.38
N ASP A 157 18.41 2.58 -24.86
CA ASP A 157 19.11 2.61 -23.57
C ASP A 157 18.08 2.65 -22.42
N GLY A 158 17.61 1.48 -22.01
CA GLY A 158 16.69 1.32 -20.89
C GLY A 158 17.35 1.68 -19.56
N HIS A 159 16.55 2.17 -18.60
CA HIS A 159 16.99 2.29 -17.21
C HIS A 159 16.91 0.93 -16.52
N GLU A 160 17.93 0.61 -15.75
CA GLU A 160 18.00 -0.57 -14.90
C GLU A 160 17.90 -0.16 -13.43
N LEU A 161 17.13 -0.94 -12.67
CA LEU A 161 16.89 -0.71 -11.27
C LEU A 161 16.94 -2.03 -10.49
N VAL A 162 17.29 -1.93 -9.21
CA VAL A 162 17.34 -3.06 -8.28
C VAL A 162 16.50 -2.79 -7.03
N LEU A 163 15.79 -3.81 -6.57
CA LEU A 163 15.20 -3.87 -5.24
C LEU A 163 15.97 -4.92 -4.42
N THR A 164 16.70 -4.45 -3.41
CA THR A 164 17.46 -5.34 -2.54
C THR A 164 16.58 -5.97 -1.46
N ARG A 165 16.98 -7.13 -0.93
CA ARG A 165 16.29 -7.75 0.22
C ARG A 165 16.18 -6.79 1.41
N ALA A 166 17.27 -6.07 1.72
CA ALA A 166 17.28 -5.10 2.81
C ALA A 166 16.28 -3.95 2.58
N ALA A 167 16.22 -3.43 1.35
CA ALA A 167 15.25 -2.40 0.98
C ALA A 167 13.80 -2.90 1.07
N TRP A 168 13.54 -4.14 0.62
CA TRP A 168 12.23 -4.77 0.80
C TRP A 168 11.86 -4.94 2.27
N GLN A 169 12.77 -5.46 3.12
CA GLN A 169 12.53 -5.64 4.56
C GLN A 169 12.21 -4.30 5.26
N ALA A 170 12.98 -3.26 4.96
CA ALA A 170 12.76 -1.92 5.52
C ALA A 170 11.35 -1.38 5.19
N ARG A 171 10.78 -1.77 4.05
CA ARG A 171 9.42 -1.40 3.61
C ARG A 171 8.31 -2.30 4.16
N ARG A 172 8.65 -3.36 4.90
CA ARG A 172 7.69 -4.27 5.58
C ARG A 172 7.74 -4.14 7.10
N HIS A 173 8.75 -3.46 7.63
CA HIS A 173 8.97 -3.30 9.06
C HIS A 173 8.87 -1.83 9.49
N PHE A 174 7.83 -1.53 10.27
CA PHE A 174 7.68 -0.25 10.97
C PHE A 174 7.37 -0.55 12.44
N THR A 175 8.33 -0.24 13.29
CA THR A 175 8.21 -0.40 14.74
C THR A 175 8.72 0.87 15.41
N VAL A 176 8.04 1.29 16.47
CA VAL A 176 8.48 2.39 17.34
C VAL A 176 8.29 1.94 18.77
N ASP A 177 9.36 1.97 19.57
CA ASP A 177 9.27 1.76 21.01
C ASP A 177 9.25 3.11 21.72
N THR A 178 8.36 3.24 22.71
CA THR A 178 8.26 4.37 23.63
C THR A 178 8.40 3.84 25.07
N ASP A 179 8.31 4.73 26.06
CA ASP A 179 8.47 4.36 27.47
C ASP A 179 7.56 3.21 27.92
N ARG A 180 6.30 3.20 27.47
CA ARG A 180 5.28 2.21 27.88
C ARG A 180 4.71 1.40 26.72
N LEU A 181 4.98 1.78 25.48
CA LEU A 181 4.29 1.25 24.32
C LEU A 181 5.26 0.74 23.26
N ARG A 182 4.79 -0.26 22.52
CA ARG A 182 5.35 -0.68 21.25
C ARG A 182 4.34 -0.45 20.15
N LEU A 183 4.70 0.38 19.16
CA LEU A 183 3.96 0.53 17.92
C LEU A 183 4.51 -0.46 16.91
N ARG A 184 3.66 -1.29 16.30
CA ARG A 184 4.09 -2.31 15.34
C ARG A 184 3.10 -2.48 14.21
N THR A 185 3.53 -3.05 13.09
CA THR A 185 2.62 -3.49 12.02
C THR A 185 1.48 -4.35 12.58
N LEU A 186 0.27 -4.12 12.08
CA LEU A 186 -0.89 -4.95 12.38
C LEU A 186 -0.68 -6.37 11.84
N LYS A 187 -1.06 -7.36 12.64
CA LYS A 187 -0.97 -8.79 12.31
C LYS A 187 -2.37 -9.31 11.99
N PRO A 188 -2.52 -10.32 11.10
CA PRO A 188 -3.82 -10.94 10.85
C PRO A 188 -4.53 -11.37 12.14
N GLY A 189 -3.80 -11.87 13.14
CA GLY A 189 -4.35 -12.28 14.44
C GLY A 189 -4.88 -11.16 15.35
N ASP A 190 -4.61 -9.88 15.04
CA ASP A 190 -5.09 -8.74 15.83
C ASP A 190 -6.62 -8.53 15.72
N TRP A 191 -7.26 -9.18 14.73
CA TRP A 191 -8.64 -8.91 14.35
C TRP A 191 -9.65 -9.03 15.50
N ARG A 192 -9.53 -10.04 16.38
CA ARG A 192 -10.49 -10.23 17.49
C ARG A 192 -10.47 -9.05 18.44
N ARG A 193 -9.27 -8.58 18.76
CA ARG A 193 -9.07 -7.48 19.69
C ARG A 193 -9.53 -6.17 19.05
N LEU A 194 -9.18 -5.93 17.79
CA LEU A 194 -9.64 -4.76 17.03
C LEU A 194 -11.15 -4.71 16.89
N GLN A 195 -11.79 -5.85 16.58
CA GLN A 195 -13.23 -5.96 16.50
C GLN A 195 -13.89 -5.58 17.84
N GLN A 196 -13.35 -6.08 18.96
CA GLN A 196 -13.91 -5.83 20.28
C GLN A 196 -13.99 -4.33 20.59
N PHE A 197 -12.90 -3.57 20.42
CA PHE A 197 -12.93 -2.15 20.77
C PHE A 197 -13.39 -1.25 19.64
N GLY A 198 -13.15 -1.61 18.38
CA GLY A 198 -13.63 -0.82 17.24
C GLY A 198 -15.13 -0.98 16.97
N GLY A 199 -15.74 -2.07 17.43
CA GLY A 199 -17.19 -2.28 17.41
C GLY A 199 -17.91 -1.73 18.65
N ASP A 200 -17.19 -1.16 19.62
CA ASP A 200 -17.77 -0.49 20.77
C ASP A 200 -18.40 0.86 20.33
N PRO A 201 -19.68 1.14 20.65
CA PRO A 201 -20.36 2.36 20.19
C PRO A 201 -19.64 3.66 20.56
N ASP A 202 -19.02 3.71 21.73
CA ASP A 202 -18.33 4.92 22.22
C ASP A 202 -17.04 5.19 21.41
N VAL A 203 -16.41 4.13 20.91
CA VAL A 203 -15.22 4.22 20.05
C VAL A 203 -15.64 4.46 18.60
N ALA A 204 -16.56 3.64 18.07
CA ALA A 204 -16.95 3.63 16.67
C ALA A 204 -17.51 4.99 16.22
N ARG A 205 -18.33 5.64 17.06
CA ARG A 205 -18.90 6.97 16.78
C ARG A 205 -17.85 8.07 16.63
N MET A 206 -16.61 7.81 17.07
CA MET A 206 -15.49 8.74 16.95
C MET A 206 -14.61 8.48 15.73
N MET A 207 -14.89 7.44 14.95
CA MET A 207 -14.08 7.01 13.81
C MET A 207 -14.90 7.02 12.53
N LEU A 208 -14.29 7.45 11.41
CA LEU A 208 -14.99 7.62 10.14
C LEU A 208 -15.56 6.30 9.59
N HIS A 209 -14.79 5.21 9.66
CA HIS A 209 -15.07 3.99 8.90
C HIS A 209 -15.63 2.81 9.71
N LEU A 210 -15.83 2.96 11.02
CA LEU A 210 -16.23 1.85 11.89
C LEU A 210 -17.75 1.75 11.99
N THR A 211 -18.24 0.52 12.09
CA THR A 211 -19.66 0.19 12.25
C THR A 211 -19.89 -0.45 13.61
N VAL A 212 -21.14 -0.46 14.06
CA VAL A 212 -21.57 -1.11 15.30
C VAL A 212 -22.64 -2.16 14.94
N PRO A 213 -22.35 -3.47 15.05
CA PRO A 213 -21.04 -4.06 15.32
C PRO A 213 -20.06 -3.89 14.15
N TRP A 214 -18.77 -4.17 14.36
CA TRP A 214 -17.76 -4.18 13.30
C TRP A 214 -17.60 -5.61 12.74
N PRO A 215 -18.06 -5.92 11.51
CA PRO A 215 -18.03 -7.30 11.00
C PRO A 215 -16.61 -7.86 10.88
N GLU A 216 -16.45 -9.15 11.19
CA GLU A 216 -15.13 -9.82 11.16
C GLU A 216 -14.43 -9.65 9.80
N ALA A 217 -15.16 -9.88 8.71
CA ALA A 217 -14.63 -9.71 7.35
C ALA A 217 -14.12 -8.27 7.11
N ALA A 218 -14.85 -7.27 7.59
CA ALA A 218 -14.47 -5.87 7.44
C ALA A 218 -13.21 -5.53 8.27
N VAL A 219 -13.07 -6.07 9.48
CA VAL A 219 -11.86 -5.88 10.31
C VAL A 219 -10.65 -6.52 9.63
N LYS A 220 -10.79 -7.76 9.14
CA LYS A 220 -9.71 -8.48 8.45
C LYS A 220 -9.27 -7.77 7.17
N GLN A 221 -10.22 -7.29 6.37
CA GLN A 221 -9.92 -6.49 5.18
C GLN A 221 -9.21 -5.18 5.54
N TRP A 222 -9.67 -4.51 6.60
CA TRP A 222 -9.05 -3.27 7.08
C TRP A 222 -7.61 -3.48 7.57
N ILE A 223 -7.33 -4.59 8.27
CA ILE A 223 -5.96 -4.97 8.67
C ILE A 223 -5.08 -5.18 7.44
N ALA A 224 -5.55 -5.98 6.47
CA ALA A 224 -4.77 -6.27 5.25
C ALA A 224 -4.40 -4.98 4.50
N GLY A 225 -5.36 -4.07 4.34
CA GLY A 225 -5.16 -2.77 3.70
C GLY A 225 -4.35 -1.75 4.51
N SER A 226 -4.07 -2.01 5.79
CA SER A 226 -3.33 -1.08 6.67
C SER A 226 -1.84 -1.38 6.78
N THR A 227 -1.34 -2.38 6.03
CA THR A 227 0.06 -2.82 6.09
C THR A 227 1.00 -1.69 5.64
N TYR A 228 2.08 -1.45 6.39
CA TYR A 228 3.13 -0.55 5.94
C TYR A 228 3.85 -1.12 4.71
N ARG A 229 3.92 -0.31 3.65
CA ARG A 229 4.53 -0.67 2.36
C ARG A 229 5.62 0.34 1.93
N GLY A 230 6.27 0.99 2.90
CA GLY A 230 7.26 2.04 2.60
C GLY A 230 6.67 3.39 2.20
N ARG A 231 5.36 3.61 2.38
CA ARG A 231 4.63 4.81 1.93
C ARG A 231 3.44 5.11 2.85
N PRO A 232 2.91 6.35 2.86
CA PRO A 232 1.66 6.70 3.53
C PRO A 232 0.48 5.82 3.09
N GLY A 233 -0.53 5.69 3.96
CA GLY A 233 -1.66 4.77 3.80
C GLY A 233 -1.55 3.50 4.64
N PHE A 234 -1.06 3.62 5.88
CA PHE A 234 -0.81 2.47 6.77
C PHE A 234 -1.22 2.78 8.21
N ARG A 235 -1.35 1.71 9.01
CA ARG A 235 -1.64 1.79 10.44
C ARG A 235 -0.82 0.78 11.23
N LEU A 236 -0.53 1.13 12.47
CA LEU A 236 0.19 0.32 13.44
C LEU A 236 -0.75 -0.02 14.60
N ALA A 237 -0.54 -1.20 15.17
CA ALA A 237 -1.02 -1.55 16.49
C ALA A 237 -0.28 -0.75 17.56
N ILE A 238 -1.01 -0.26 18.55
CA ILE A 238 -0.47 0.28 19.80
C ILE A 238 -0.53 -0.85 20.83
N CYS A 239 0.62 -1.37 21.23
CA CYS A 239 0.74 -2.43 22.22
C CYS A 239 1.36 -1.92 23.52
N LEU A 240 0.94 -2.47 24.66
CA LEU A 240 1.65 -2.35 25.94
C LEU A 240 2.93 -3.21 25.92
N ALA A 241 3.80 -3.01 26.92
CA ALA A 241 5.04 -3.78 27.09
C ALA A 241 4.84 -5.30 27.19
N ASP A 242 3.71 -5.75 27.74
CA ASP A 242 3.31 -7.17 27.80
C ASP A 242 2.76 -7.72 26.46
N GLY A 243 2.72 -6.88 25.42
CA GLY A 243 2.23 -7.21 24.09
C GLY A 243 0.73 -7.01 23.89
N ALA A 244 -0.03 -6.61 24.93
CA ALA A 244 -1.46 -6.41 24.82
C ALA A 244 -1.79 -5.27 23.84
N LEU A 245 -2.61 -5.56 22.82
CA LEU A 245 -3.10 -4.57 21.87
C LEU A 245 -4.18 -3.70 22.50
N ILE A 246 -3.93 -2.39 22.56
CA ILE A 246 -4.80 -1.39 23.20
C ILE A 246 -5.36 -0.34 22.24
N GLY A 247 -4.86 -0.28 21.01
CA GLY A 247 -5.32 0.70 20.03
C GLY A 247 -4.59 0.63 18.69
N THR A 248 -4.83 1.62 17.83
CA THR A 248 -4.12 1.81 16.57
C THR A 248 -3.75 3.27 16.36
N VAL A 249 -2.70 3.50 15.56
CA VAL A 249 -2.28 4.80 15.06
C VAL A 249 -1.92 4.67 13.59
N GLY A 250 -2.09 5.70 12.77
CA GLY A 250 -1.72 5.61 11.36
C GLY A 250 -1.66 6.92 10.61
N LEU A 251 -1.13 6.81 9.40
CA LEU A 251 -0.94 7.88 8.42
C LEU A 251 -1.67 7.49 7.14
N GLY A 252 -2.67 8.27 6.76
CA GLY A 252 -3.45 8.13 5.54
C GLY A 252 -2.66 8.48 4.29
N PRO A 253 -3.13 8.06 3.10
CA PRO A 253 -2.50 8.41 1.83
C PRO A 253 -2.57 9.92 1.53
N ASP A 254 -3.54 10.62 2.11
CA ASP A 254 -3.77 12.06 2.08
C ASP A 254 -2.97 12.82 3.17
N ARG A 255 -2.04 12.13 3.85
CA ARG A 255 -1.24 12.67 4.97
C ARG A 255 -2.06 13.06 6.20
N SER A 256 -3.29 12.54 6.32
CA SER A 256 -4.06 12.63 7.56
C SER A 256 -3.52 11.65 8.60
N VAL A 257 -3.50 12.02 9.88
CA VAL A 257 -3.16 11.11 10.98
C VAL A 257 -4.39 10.77 11.81
N ALA A 258 -4.45 9.53 12.27
CA ALA A 258 -5.55 9.06 13.09
C ALA A 258 -5.07 8.08 14.15
N PHE A 259 -5.71 8.11 15.32
CA PHE A 259 -5.50 7.13 16.38
C PHE A 259 -6.84 6.67 16.95
N MET A 260 -6.84 5.46 17.51
CA MET A 260 -7.99 4.85 18.17
C MET A 260 -7.48 4.06 19.37
N LEU A 261 -8.09 4.24 20.54
CA LEU A 261 -7.80 3.44 21.72
C LEU A 261 -9.08 2.74 22.21
N ASP A 262 -8.91 1.55 22.77
CA ASP A 262 -9.93 0.94 23.61
C ASP A 262 -10.24 1.83 24.82
N ARG A 263 -11.53 1.99 25.13
CA ARG A 263 -12.01 2.87 26.21
C ARG A 263 -11.41 2.58 27.58
N ARG A 264 -11.01 1.34 27.86
CA ARG A 264 -10.35 0.96 29.13
C ARG A 264 -8.98 1.65 29.33
N TYR A 265 -8.44 2.23 28.27
CA TYR A 265 -7.13 2.88 28.25
C TYR A 265 -7.20 4.40 28.04
N TRP A 266 -8.40 4.98 27.98
CA TRP A 266 -8.59 6.42 27.89
C TRP A 266 -8.15 7.14 29.17
N GLY A 267 -7.81 8.43 29.06
CA GLY A 267 -7.40 9.26 30.19
C GLY A 267 -6.01 8.95 30.78
N LYS A 268 -5.31 7.92 30.29
CA LYS A 268 -4.01 7.45 30.82
C LYS A 268 -2.77 7.98 30.08
N GLY A 269 -2.98 8.88 29.12
CA GLY A 269 -1.91 9.49 28.31
C GLY A 269 -1.37 8.65 27.14
N TYR A 270 -1.83 7.40 26.96
CA TYR A 270 -1.32 6.50 25.92
C TYR A 270 -1.48 7.03 24.49
N ALA A 271 -2.56 7.76 24.18
CA ALA A 271 -2.76 8.32 22.85
C ALA A 271 -1.70 9.37 22.51
N THR A 272 -1.40 10.28 23.46
CA THR A 272 -0.37 11.30 23.29
C THR A 272 1.02 10.68 23.12
N GLU A 273 1.35 9.68 23.94
CA GLU A 273 2.62 8.96 23.85
C GLU A 273 2.77 8.23 22.51
N ALA A 274 1.78 7.42 22.12
CA ALA A 274 1.77 6.69 20.86
C ALA A 274 1.90 7.63 19.66
N MET A 275 1.09 8.69 19.62
CA MET A 275 1.13 9.67 18.55
C MET A 275 2.48 10.40 18.48
N ARG A 276 3.08 10.78 19.63
CA ARG A 276 4.39 11.45 19.63
C ARG A 276 5.47 10.58 18.99
N GLY A 277 5.60 9.32 19.43
CA GLY A 277 6.55 8.38 18.85
C GLY A 277 6.28 8.13 17.37
N PHE A 278 5.02 7.95 17.00
CA PHE A 278 4.60 7.73 15.61
C PHE A 278 4.94 8.90 14.69
N LEU A 279 4.66 10.14 15.13
CA LEU A 279 4.90 11.35 14.34
C LEU A 279 6.40 11.60 14.15
N ALA A 280 7.20 11.42 15.20
CA ALA A 280 8.66 11.52 15.12
C ALA A 280 9.24 10.56 14.08
N GLU A 281 8.79 9.30 14.10
CA GLU A 281 9.22 8.30 13.13
C GLU A 281 8.73 8.61 11.72
N CYS A 282 7.47 9.07 11.56
CA CYS A 282 6.94 9.48 10.26
C CYS A 282 7.76 10.61 9.64
N PHE A 283 8.06 11.66 10.41
CA PHE A 283 8.90 12.76 9.92
C PHE A 283 10.31 12.27 9.58
N THR A 284 10.86 11.30 10.31
CA THR A 284 12.20 10.73 10.02
C THR A 284 12.22 9.89 8.75
N ARG A 285 11.17 9.11 8.48
CA ARG A 285 11.12 8.20 7.31
C ARG A 285 10.66 8.84 6.02
N PHE A 286 9.89 9.93 6.11
CA PHE A 286 9.31 10.59 4.94
C PHE A 286 9.85 12.00 4.82
N ASP A 287 10.86 12.17 3.98
CA ASP A 287 11.50 13.48 3.73
C ASP A 287 10.53 14.47 3.09
N ASP A 288 9.58 13.99 2.29
CA ASP A 288 8.56 14.81 1.61
C ASP A 288 7.35 15.15 2.48
N LEU A 289 7.38 14.78 3.77
CA LEU A 289 6.32 15.01 4.74
C LEU A 289 6.59 16.29 5.54
N ASP A 290 6.13 17.43 5.03
CA ASP A 290 6.29 18.73 5.70
C ASP A 290 5.12 19.07 6.62
N THR A 291 3.93 18.61 6.26
CA THR A 291 2.68 18.86 6.96
C THR A 291 1.85 17.60 7.14
N LEU A 292 1.12 17.56 8.24
CA LEU A 292 0.18 16.52 8.61
C LEU A 292 -1.16 17.16 8.97
N GLU A 293 -2.25 16.51 8.57
CA GLU A 293 -3.60 16.95 8.89
C GLU A 293 -4.23 16.01 9.92
N ALA A 294 -5.11 16.53 10.76
CA ALA A 294 -5.90 15.73 11.68
C ALA A 294 -7.22 16.44 11.97
N ASP A 295 -8.21 15.69 12.40
CA ASP A 295 -9.46 16.25 12.90
C ASP A 295 -10.00 15.45 14.08
N HIS A 296 -10.94 16.05 14.80
CA HIS A 296 -11.77 15.35 15.76
C HIS A 296 -13.18 15.92 15.77
N PHE A 297 -14.18 15.07 16.04
CA PHE A 297 -15.53 15.55 16.32
C PHE A 297 -15.54 16.47 17.54
N THR A 298 -16.34 17.53 17.51
CA THR A 298 -16.40 18.53 18.60
C THR A 298 -16.84 17.93 19.93
N ASP A 299 -17.61 16.84 19.90
CA ASP A 299 -18.03 16.06 21.08
C ASP A 299 -16.96 15.06 21.58
N ASN A 300 -15.75 15.10 21.01
CA ASN A 300 -14.57 14.36 21.45
C ASN A 300 -13.44 15.29 21.91
N PRO A 301 -13.60 16.01 23.04
CA PRO A 301 -12.60 16.95 23.53
C PRO A 301 -11.26 16.27 23.90
N ASN A 302 -11.29 14.98 24.24
CA ASN A 302 -10.10 14.20 24.57
C ASN A 302 -9.15 14.07 23.38
N SER A 303 -9.69 13.82 22.17
CA SER A 303 -8.87 13.77 20.96
C SER A 303 -8.27 15.15 20.64
N GLY A 304 -9.08 16.22 20.76
CA GLY A 304 -8.57 17.59 20.62
C GLY A 304 -7.49 17.96 21.62
N ALA A 305 -7.55 17.45 22.85
CA ALA A 305 -6.47 17.64 23.84
C ALA A 305 -5.18 16.92 23.43
N VAL A 306 -5.26 15.73 22.82
CA VAL A 306 -4.09 15.01 22.28
C VAL A 306 -3.43 15.83 21.18
N LEU A 307 -4.21 16.29 20.19
CA LEU A 307 -3.70 17.08 19.05
C LEU A 307 -2.99 18.36 19.55
N ARG A 308 -3.62 19.14 20.42
CA ARG A 308 -3.01 20.36 20.97
C ARG A 308 -1.70 20.09 21.73
N LYS A 309 -1.63 19.02 22.52
CA LYS A 309 -0.40 18.62 23.25
C LYS A 309 0.75 18.24 22.33
N LEU A 310 0.46 17.85 21.09
CA LEU A 310 1.45 17.47 20.06
C LEU A 310 1.81 18.63 19.13
N GLY A 311 1.29 19.84 19.41
CA GLY A 311 1.59 21.05 18.61
C GLY A 311 0.76 21.19 17.35
N PHE A 312 -0.32 20.41 17.18
CA PHE A 312 -1.26 20.63 16.10
C PHE A 312 -1.97 21.98 16.31
N GLU A 313 -1.97 22.80 15.26
CA GLU A 313 -2.60 24.11 15.23
C GLU A 313 -3.96 24.01 14.54
N ARG A 314 -5.00 24.60 15.13
CA ARG A 314 -6.35 24.58 14.58
C ARG A 314 -6.37 25.39 13.28
N THR A 315 -6.87 24.78 12.21
CA THR A 315 -6.99 25.40 10.88
C THR A 315 -8.43 25.77 10.52
N GLY A 316 -9.42 25.17 11.18
CA GLY A 316 -10.83 25.46 10.91
C GLY A 316 -11.80 24.51 11.60
N THR A 317 -13.00 24.43 11.03
CA THR A 317 -14.08 23.52 11.43
C THR A 317 -14.79 23.00 10.18
N GLY A 318 -15.40 21.83 10.28
CA GLY A 318 -16.17 21.22 9.20
C GLY A 318 -17.27 20.30 9.70
N LEU A 319 -17.75 19.44 8.81
CA LEU A 319 -18.71 18.39 9.10
C LEU A 319 -18.11 17.02 8.73
N GLY A 320 -17.72 16.25 9.74
CA GLY A 320 -17.23 14.88 9.57
C GLY A 320 -18.39 13.88 9.44
N ALA A 321 -18.14 12.75 8.79
CA ALA A 321 -19.07 11.63 8.73
C ALA A 321 -18.48 10.43 9.49
N SER A 322 -19.33 9.64 10.14
CA SER A 322 -18.94 8.35 10.73
C SER A 322 -19.99 7.32 10.35
N LYS A 323 -19.58 6.13 9.94
CA LYS A 323 -20.51 5.01 9.69
C LYS A 323 -21.27 4.55 10.94
N ALA A 324 -20.87 5.00 12.12
CA ALA A 324 -21.56 4.76 13.39
C ALA A 324 -22.41 5.96 13.85
N ARG A 325 -22.55 7.02 13.04
CA ARG A 325 -23.47 8.14 13.27
C ARG A 325 -24.54 8.16 12.17
N VAL A 326 -25.77 8.53 12.52
CA VAL A 326 -26.85 8.72 11.55
C VAL A 326 -26.57 9.94 10.67
N GLU A 327 -26.14 11.04 11.30
CA GLU A 327 -25.89 12.31 10.64
C GLU A 327 -24.42 12.70 10.69
N ARG A 328 -24.02 13.59 9.79
CA ARG A 328 -22.72 14.26 9.86
C ARG A 328 -22.66 15.11 11.13
N ALA A 329 -21.50 15.15 11.76
CA ALA A 329 -21.30 15.88 13.01
C ALA A 329 -20.18 16.93 12.86
N PRO A 330 -20.26 18.06 13.58
CA PRO A 330 -19.20 19.06 13.56
C PRO A 330 -17.84 18.48 13.97
N ASN A 331 -16.80 18.83 13.21
CA ASN A 331 -15.41 18.50 13.54
C ASN A 331 -14.52 19.75 13.55
N VAL A 332 -13.40 19.66 14.25
CA VAL A 332 -12.36 20.69 14.30
C VAL A 332 -11.17 20.19 13.52
N LEU A 333 -10.67 21.01 12.60
CA LEU A 333 -9.57 20.68 11.69
C LEU A 333 -8.25 21.22 12.24
N TYR A 334 -7.19 20.45 12.09
CA TYR A 334 -5.85 20.76 12.58
C TYR A 334 -4.77 20.43 11.57
N ARG A 335 -3.68 21.20 11.64
CA ARG A 335 -2.43 20.95 10.92
C ARG A 335 -1.25 20.92 11.86
N LEU A 336 -0.30 20.04 11.59
CA LEU A 336 1.01 20.02 12.24
C LEU A 336 2.10 20.16 11.18
N THR A 337 3.03 21.08 11.37
CA THR A 337 4.25 21.17 10.56
C THR A 337 5.41 20.50 11.28
N ARG A 338 6.40 20.03 10.52
CA ARG A 338 7.65 19.45 11.06
C ARG A 338 8.34 20.36 12.08
N ASP A 339 8.46 21.64 11.77
CA ASP A 339 9.10 22.61 12.66
C ASP A 339 8.29 22.81 13.94
N ARG A 340 6.96 22.81 13.83
CA ARG A 340 6.11 22.97 14.99
C ARG A 340 6.16 21.76 15.90
N PHE A 341 6.21 20.57 15.34
CA PHE A 341 6.41 19.34 16.10
C PHE A 341 7.74 19.36 16.88
N LYS A 342 8.84 19.81 16.26
CA LYS A 342 10.15 19.95 16.91
C LYS A 342 10.18 20.98 18.04
N ALA A 343 9.31 22.00 17.97
CA ALA A 343 9.23 23.04 18.99
C ALA A 343 8.42 22.63 20.23
N VAL A 344 7.71 21.49 20.18
CA VAL A 344 6.97 20.96 21.33
C VAL A 344 7.96 20.21 22.23
N PRO A 345 8.02 20.53 23.54
CA PRO A 345 8.87 19.84 24.51
C PRO A 345 8.61 18.34 24.61
#